data_AF-A0A2V4DWX2-F1
#
_entry.id   AF-A0A2V4DWX2-F1
#
_cell.length_a   1.000
_cell.length_b   1.000
_cell.length_c   1.000
_cell.angle_alpha   90.00
_cell.angle_beta   90.00
_cell.angle_gamma   90.00
#
_symmetry.space_group_name_H-M   'P 1'
#
loop_
_entity.id
_entity.type
_entity.pdbx_description
1 polymer ?
#
loop_
_entity_poly.entity_id
_entity_poly.type
_entity_poly.pdbx_seq_one_letter_code
_entity_poly.pdbx_strand_id
1 'polypeptide(L)'
;MLLITSYTSHALTTKTSNPIHGNAPYLTFDGGQTRVTDTDGLLWISLSDGTKYTPTTNNSSPSTPIKLPEDYQRFTDIDMMVPTDTNEIGLNVLIGQPFNYWGDDDGDGQGFDGITVTGSLSLTIFDKNNQSVARNEILDICKAPYKLVLSSTTGSLTTLYGLPKSSSFSPSNVTYFINPRTKATVCFAKPNLYLNMDDYAGPASIWDSNKGFLTQSFLPSSYGLNFPTTGADGLDFYLDIGGIGRLNWEPVSPNGDITAIMTPNDSGTSVRVLLKGPVAKPLQWSTDNPRSLGSIPNPTLPQTFELVGRNSSGEAVVKYGFQLKQWFVNRGISYYSLSSTSSWCSNIGYRIPNVKDLTNASCQGVNSSPLCEGSVGATPSSPNDFYRRHIGAGLFTEWGYMYDYTGANFNASGAPGAGYWTIDTMHGIVFVVGSNDGHIGGNSLDGIGSGLCVYP
;
A
#
# COMPACT_ATOMS: atom_id res chain seq x y z
N MET A 1 -39.98 -27.72 -83.67
CA MET A 1 -38.82 -26.82 -83.76
C MET A 1 -38.59 -26.21 -82.38
N LEU A 2 -37.56 -26.70 -81.67
CA LEU A 2 -36.82 -25.97 -80.65
C LEU A 2 -35.38 -26.52 -80.75
N LEU A 3 -34.46 -25.72 -81.29
CA LEU A 3 -33.04 -26.05 -81.36
C LEU A 3 -32.44 -25.86 -79.96
N ILE A 4 -31.90 -26.92 -79.37
CA ILE A 4 -30.99 -26.81 -78.22
C ILE A 4 -29.58 -26.73 -78.81
N THR A 5 -28.96 -25.56 -78.76
CA THR A 5 -27.56 -25.36 -79.14
C THR A 5 -26.67 -25.74 -77.96
N SER A 6 -25.85 -26.79 -78.14
CA SER A 6 -24.79 -27.14 -77.20
C SER A 6 -23.58 -26.23 -77.43
N TYR A 7 -23.26 -25.38 -76.47
CA TYR A 7 -22.01 -24.61 -76.46
C TYR A 7 -20.91 -25.46 -75.83
N THR A 8 -19.85 -25.74 -76.60
CA THR A 8 -18.61 -26.30 -76.06
C THR A 8 -17.79 -25.17 -75.44
N SER A 9 -17.72 -25.12 -74.11
CA SER A 9 -16.75 -24.27 -73.42
C SER A 9 -15.36 -24.85 -73.61
N HIS A 10 -14.56 -24.24 -74.48
CA HIS A 10 -13.12 -24.49 -74.52
C HIS A 10 -12.49 -23.87 -73.27
N ALA A 11 -12.13 -24.70 -72.29
CA ALA A 11 -11.28 -24.25 -71.19
C ALA A 11 -9.87 -24.01 -71.76
N LEU A 12 -9.43 -22.74 -71.85
CA LEU A 12 -8.03 -22.42 -72.09
C LEU A 12 -7.23 -22.83 -70.86
N THR A 13 -6.47 -23.92 -70.95
CA THR A 13 -5.42 -24.22 -69.98
C THR A 13 -4.15 -23.47 -70.39
N THR A 14 -3.96 -22.28 -69.84
CA THR A 14 -2.68 -21.57 -69.91
C THR A 14 -1.77 -22.11 -68.81
N LYS A 15 -0.54 -22.49 -69.16
CA LYS A 15 0.51 -22.86 -68.19
C LYS A 15 1.59 -21.81 -68.25
N THR A 16 1.90 -21.19 -67.13
CA THR A 16 3.07 -20.31 -67.02
C THR A 16 4.33 -21.15 -66.90
N SER A 17 5.43 -20.70 -67.50
CA SER A 17 6.75 -21.34 -67.38
C SER A 17 7.38 -21.13 -65.99
N ASN A 18 6.99 -20.05 -65.31
CA ASN A 18 7.41 -19.70 -63.96
C ASN A 18 6.19 -19.53 -63.04
N PRO A 19 6.37 -19.67 -61.70
CA PRO A 19 5.33 -19.33 -60.75
C PRO A 19 4.89 -17.87 -60.90
N ILE A 20 3.60 -17.60 -60.76
CA ILE A 20 3.08 -16.22 -60.72
C ILE A 20 3.42 -15.64 -59.35
N HIS A 21 4.09 -14.49 -59.34
CA HIS A 21 4.39 -13.77 -58.11
C HIS A 21 3.29 -12.76 -57.83
N GLY A 22 2.68 -12.91 -56.65
CA GLY A 22 1.63 -12.07 -56.11
C GLY A 22 2.11 -11.22 -54.94
N ASN A 23 1.20 -10.91 -54.02
CA ASN A 23 1.48 -10.24 -52.77
C ASN A 23 1.35 -11.22 -51.60
N ALA A 24 2.03 -10.94 -50.49
CA ALA A 24 1.75 -11.64 -49.24
C ALA A 24 0.46 -11.08 -48.61
N PRO A 25 -0.29 -11.89 -47.84
CA PRO A 25 -1.30 -11.37 -46.94
C PRO A 25 -0.69 -10.36 -45.97
N TYR A 26 -1.47 -9.42 -45.45
CA TYR A 26 -0.99 -8.39 -44.53
C TYR A 26 -2.02 -8.05 -43.45
N LEU A 27 -1.54 -7.55 -42.32
CA LEU A 27 -2.41 -6.98 -41.30
C LEU A 27 -2.88 -5.59 -41.75
N THR A 28 -4.13 -5.28 -41.43
CA THR A 28 -4.73 -3.97 -41.64
C THR A 28 -5.81 -3.75 -40.58
N PHE A 29 -5.95 -2.52 -40.09
CA PHE A 29 -6.95 -2.18 -39.07
C PHE A 29 -8.02 -1.21 -39.59
N ASP A 30 -7.94 -0.82 -40.86
CA ASP A 30 -8.75 0.21 -41.51
C ASP A 30 -9.40 -0.27 -42.82
N GLY A 31 -9.58 -1.59 -42.94
CA GLY A 31 -10.22 -2.23 -44.09
C GLY A 31 -9.34 -2.27 -45.34
N GLY A 32 -8.01 -2.35 -45.18
CA GLY A 32 -7.05 -2.51 -46.27
C GLY A 32 -6.45 -1.21 -46.80
N GLN A 33 -6.73 -0.05 -46.19
CA GLN A 33 -6.14 1.23 -46.62
C GLN A 33 -4.66 1.32 -46.22
N THR A 34 -4.31 0.77 -45.05
CA THR A 34 -2.93 0.68 -44.57
C THR A 34 -2.52 -0.76 -44.31
N ARG A 35 -1.29 -1.09 -44.72
CA ARG A 35 -0.62 -2.35 -44.38
C ARG A 35 0.28 -2.10 -43.18
N VAL A 36 0.14 -2.90 -42.14
CA VAL A 36 0.96 -2.79 -40.94
C VAL A 36 1.85 -4.02 -40.77
N THR A 37 3.02 -3.80 -40.18
CA THR A 37 4.04 -4.84 -39.91
C THR A 37 4.20 -5.16 -38.43
N ASP A 38 3.36 -4.54 -37.60
CA ASP A 38 3.31 -4.70 -36.16
C ASP A 38 1.85 -4.77 -35.69
N THR A 39 1.68 -4.81 -34.38
CA THR A 39 0.39 -4.97 -33.70
C THR A 39 0.06 -3.77 -32.81
N ASP A 40 0.74 -2.63 -32.97
CA ASP A 40 0.54 -1.44 -32.14
C ASP A 40 -0.90 -0.93 -32.21
N GLY A 41 -1.53 -1.06 -33.37
CA GLY A 41 -2.93 -0.69 -33.59
C GLY A 41 -3.95 -1.49 -32.77
N LEU A 42 -3.53 -2.60 -32.14
CA LEU A 42 -4.37 -3.42 -31.27
C LEU A 42 -4.21 -3.07 -29.78
N LEU A 43 -3.15 -2.36 -29.41
CA LEU A 43 -2.77 -2.12 -28.02
C LEU A 43 -3.32 -0.79 -27.48
N TRP A 44 -4.60 -0.50 -27.76
CA TRP A 44 -5.27 0.71 -27.28
C TRP A 44 -6.12 0.44 -26.03
N ILE A 45 -6.40 1.49 -25.28
CA ILE A 45 -7.42 1.52 -24.22
C ILE A 45 -8.45 2.62 -24.51
N SER A 46 -9.70 2.40 -24.12
CA SER A 46 -10.74 3.44 -24.13
C SER A 46 -11.42 3.50 -22.78
N LEU A 47 -11.53 4.70 -22.21
CA LEU A 47 -12.18 4.93 -20.93
C LEU A 47 -13.70 4.97 -21.11
N SER A 48 -14.44 4.89 -20.00
CA SER A 48 -15.90 4.87 -20.01
C SER A 48 -16.55 6.16 -20.53
N ASP A 49 -15.80 7.27 -20.61
CA ASP A 49 -16.24 8.53 -21.22
C ASP A 49 -15.97 8.60 -22.74
N GLY A 50 -15.43 7.52 -23.32
CA GLY A 50 -15.05 7.43 -24.73
C GLY A 50 -13.65 7.97 -25.06
N THR A 51 -12.91 8.49 -24.08
CA THR A 51 -11.53 8.94 -24.29
C THR A 51 -10.64 7.76 -24.64
N LYS A 52 -9.99 7.82 -25.81
CA LYS A 52 -9.16 6.74 -26.35
C LYS A 52 -7.67 7.07 -26.29
N TYR A 53 -6.86 6.11 -25.82
CA TYR A 53 -5.40 6.17 -25.83
C TYR A 53 -4.82 5.04 -26.68
N THR A 54 -3.86 5.37 -27.52
CA THR A 54 -3.06 4.42 -28.32
C THR A 54 -1.62 4.42 -27.82
N PRO A 55 -0.75 3.50 -28.26
CA PRO A 55 0.67 3.55 -27.92
C PRO A 55 1.32 4.91 -28.26
N THR A 56 0.88 5.55 -29.35
CA THR A 56 1.41 6.84 -29.82
C THR A 56 0.87 8.06 -29.05
N THR A 57 -0.33 7.97 -28.46
CA THR A 57 -0.94 9.08 -27.68
C THR A 57 -0.81 8.90 -26.16
N ASN A 58 -0.20 7.80 -25.72
CA ASN A 58 0.05 7.51 -24.31
C ASN A 58 1.25 8.31 -23.78
N ASN A 59 0.97 9.35 -22.99
CA ASN A 59 1.97 10.11 -22.24
C ASN A 59 1.94 9.80 -20.73
N SER A 60 1.32 8.69 -20.34
CA SER A 60 1.16 8.33 -18.94
C SER A 60 2.48 7.86 -18.31
N SER A 61 2.65 8.16 -17.03
CA SER A 61 3.81 7.74 -16.24
C SER A 61 3.39 7.52 -14.79
N PRO A 62 4.24 6.94 -13.92
CA PRO A 62 3.94 6.82 -12.49
C PRO A 62 3.64 8.17 -11.83
N SER A 63 4.23 9.27 -12.29
CA SER A 63 4.00 10.61 -11.76
C SER A 63 2.84 11.35 -12.45
N THR A 64 2.50 10.94 -13.68
CA THR A 64 1.41 11.52 -14.48
C THR A 64 0.49 10.42 -15.04
N PRO A 65 -0.24 9.69 -14.19
CA PRO A 65 -1.13 8.62 -14.63
C PRO A 65 -2.40 9.17 -15.28
N ILE A 66 -3.01 8.36 -16.14
CA ILE A 66 -4.35 8.58 -16.69
C ILE A 66 -5.36 8.48 -15.54
N LYS A 67 -6.17 9.51 -15.37
CA LYS A 67 -7.23 9.52 -14.36
C LYS A 67 -8.49 8.95 -14.97
N LEU A 68 -9.09 7.97 -14.29
CA LEU A 68 -10.37 7.43 -14.68
C LEU A 68 -11.47 8.50 -14.55
N PRO A 69 -12.47 8.48 -15.45
CA PRO A 69 -13.48 9.52 -15.52
C PRO A 69 -14.56 9.40 -14.44
N GLU A 70 -14.77 8.26 -13.78
CA GLU A 70 -15.82 8.08 -12.78
C GLU A 70 -15.30 7.44 -11.48
N ASP A 71 -16.05 7.61 -10.39
CA ASP A 71 -15.76 6.97 -9.10
C ASP A 71 -16.10 5.46 -9.14
N TYR A 72 -15.41 4.68 -8.31
CA TYR A 72 -15.65 3.23 -8.12
C TYR A 72 -15.47 2.35 -9.38
N GLN A 73 -14.71 2.82 -10.36
CA GLN A 73 -14.43 2.06 -11.57
C GLN A 73 -13.45 0.91 -11.36
N ARG A 74 -13.47 -0.02 -12.33
CA ARG A 74 -12.69 -1.26 -12.42
C ARG A 74 -11.94 -1.30 -13.75
N PHE A 75 -11.02 -2.25 -13.91
CA PHE A 75 -10.40 -2.50 -15.23
C PHE A 75 -11.35 -3.16 -16.24
N THR A 76 -12.52 -3.65 -15.81
CA THR A 76 -13.60 -4.06 -16.71
C THR A 76 -14.33 -2.89 -17.36
N ASP A 77 -14.17 -1.67 -16.82
CA ASP A 77 -14.78 -0.44 -17.35
C ASP A 77 -13.84 0.30 -18.33
N ILE A 78 -12.69 -0.31 -18.63
CA ILE A 78 -11.72 0.15 -19.63
C ILE A 78 -11.78 -0.83 -20.80
N ASP A 79 -12.21 -0.32 -21.95
CA ASP A 79 -12.33 -1.09 -23.18
C ASP A 79 -10.96 -1.32 -23.80
N MET A 80 -10.76 -2.54 -24.29
CA MET A 80 -9.53 -3.04 -24.90
C MET A 80 -9.89 -4.12 -25.94
N MET A 81 -8.93 -4.54 -26.76
CA MET A 81 -9.12 -5.72 -27.62
C MET A 81 -9.18 -7.04 -26.83
N VAL A 82 -8.59 -7.09 -25.64
CA VAL A 82 -8.67 -8.25 -24.75
C VAL A 82 -10.04 -8.26 -24.05
N PRO A 83 -10.89 -9.29 -24.27
CA PRO A 83 -12.24 -9.36 -23.69
C PRO A 83 -12.22 -9.33 -22.15
N THR A 84 -13.30 -8.84 -21.53
CA THR A 84 -13.34 -8.54 -20.09
C THR A 84 -13.28 -9.75 -19.16
N ASP A 85 -13.58 -10.95 -19.66
CA ASP A 85 -13.61 -12.23 -18.94
C ASP A 85 -12.29 -13.04 -19.04
N THR A 86 -11.33 -12.56 -19.82
CA THR A 86 -10.02 -13.19 -20.00
C THR A 86 -8.89 -12.15 -19.96
N ASN A 87 -7.67 -12.62 -19.72
CA ASN A 87 -6.45 -11.83 -19.83
C ASN A 87 -5.65 -12.15 -21.10
N GLU A 88 -6.17 -13.01 -21.98
CA GLU A 88 -5.54 -13.37 -23.25
C GLU A 88 -6.59 -13.65 -24.33
N ILE A 89 -6.29 -13.24 -25.57
CA ILE A 89 -7.08 -13.53 -26.76
C ILE A 89 -6.15 -13.86 -27.94
N GLY A 90 -6.48 -14.90 -28.70
CA GLY A 90 -5.77 -15.24 -29.92
C GLY A 90 -6.08 -14.28 -31.07
N LEU A 91 -5.07 -13.94 -31.87
CA LEU A 91 -5.24 -13.07 -33.04
C LEU A 91 -6.16 -13.67 -34.11
N ASN A 92 -6.40 -14.99 -34.06
CA ASN A 92 -7.36 -15.69 -34.92
C ASN A 92 -8.78 -15.13 -34.80
N VAL A 93 -9.15 -14.58 -33.63
CA VAL A 93 -10.44 -13.92 -33.45
C VAL A 93 -10.49 -12.58 -34.19
N LEU A 94 -9.37 -11.86 -34.25
CA LEU A 94 -9.29 -10.50 -34.81
C LEU A 94 -9.23 -10.47 -36.34
N ILE A 95 -8.80 -11.57 -36.97
CA ILE A 95 -8.90 -11.72 -38.43
C ILE A 95 -10.28 -12.20 -38.89
N GLY A 96 -11.11 -12.70 -37.97
CA GLY A 96 -12.48 -13.12 -38.22
C GLY A 96 -13.48 -11.96 -38.12
N GLN A 97 -14.76 -12.25 -38.40
CA GLN A 97 -15.83 -11.29 -38.16
C GLN A 97 -15.97 -10.97 -36.66
N PRO A 98 -16.27 -9.72 -36.29
CA PRO A 98 -16.59 -8.59 -37.19
C PRO A 98 -15.37 -7.77 -37.66
N PHE A 99 -14.18 -8.03 -37.12
CA PHE A 99 -13.01 -7.16 -37.28
C PHE A 99 -12.37 -7.24 -38.66
N ASN A 100 -12.16 -8.46 -39.18
CA ASN A 100 -11.50 -8.72 -40.46
C ASN A 100 -10.16 -7.97 -40.60
N TYR A 101 -9.30 -8.01 -39.57
CA TYR A 101 -8.02 -7.30 -39.54
C TYR A 101 -6.91 -7.95 -40.36
N TRP A 102 -7.20 -8.24 -41.62
CA TRP A 102 -6.24 -8.74 -42.59
C TRP A 102 -6.67 -8.33 -44.01
N GLY A 103 -5.74 -8.33 -44.94
CA GLY A 103 -5.98 -8.07 -46.35
C GLY A 103 -5.07 -8.91 -47.22
N ASP A 104 -5.49 -9.09 -48.46
CA ASP A 104 -4.76 -9.83 -49.47
C ASP A 104 -5.21 -9.36 -50.86
N ASP A 105 -4.28 -8.82 -51.65
CA ASP A 105 -4.64 -8.02 -52.84
C ASP A 105 -5.01 -8.86 -54.06
N ASP A 106 -4.47 -10.08 -54.14
CA ASP A 106 -4.71 -11.05 -55.21
C ASP A 106 -5.72 -12.13 -54.82
N GLY A 107 -6.16 -12.15 -53.55
CA GLY A 107 -7.32 -12.91 -53.09
C GLY A 107 -7.05 -14.39 -52.78
N ASP A 108 -5.79 -14.76 -52.62
CA ASP A 108 -5.35 -16.10 -52.22
C ASP A 108 -5.82 -16.52 -50.82
N GLY A 109 -6.15 -15.55 -49.95
CA GLY A 109 -6.69 -15.76 -48.61
C GLY A 109 -8.21 -15.92 -48.53
N GLN A 110 -8.94 -15.78 -49.64
CA GLN A 110 -10.40 -15.81 -49.64
C GLN A 110 -10.96 -17.24 -49.47
N GLY A 111 -12.14 -17.34 -48.83
CA GLY A 111 -12.84 -18.61 -48.63
C GLY A 111 -12.70 -19.18 -47.22
N PHE A 112 -13.38 -20.31 -46.98
CA PHE A 112 -13.30 -21.02 -45.70
C PHE A 112 -11.87 -21.54 -45.48
N ASP A 113 -11.27 -21.20 -44.33
CA ASP A 113 -9.87 -21.50 -43.99
C ASP A 113 -8.82 -21.01 -45.00
N GLY A 114 -9.15 -19.98 -45.80
CA GLY A 114 -8.23 -19.42 -46.79
C GLY A 114 -7.04 -18.67 -46.16
N ILE A 115 -7.21 -18.19 -44.93
CA ILE A 115 -6.20 -17.46 -44.16
C ILE A 115 -6.08 -18.01 -42.74
N THR A 116 -4.85 -18.08 -42.23
CA THR A 116 -4.55 -18.41 -40.84
C THR A 116 -3.63 -17.37 -40.22
N VAL A 117 -3.72 -17.18 -38.90
CA VAL A 117 -2.84 -16.28 -38.15
C VAL A 117 -2.35 -16.96 -36.87
N THR A 118 -1.12 -16.66 -36.51
CA THR A 118 -0.53 -17.06 -35.21
C THR A 118 -0.35 -15.86 -34.30
N GLY A 119 -0.32 -16.11 -32.99
CA GLY A 119 -0.05 -15.11 -31.97
C GLY A 119 -1.27 -14.72 -31.13
N SER A 120 -1.02 -13.99 -30.05
CA SER A 120 -2.03 -13.57 -29.08
C SER A 120 -1.78 -12.15 -28.57
N LEU A 121 -2.83 -11.56 -27.99
CA LEU A 121 -2.77 -10.38 -27.15
C LEU A 121 -2.98 -10.79 -25.70
N SER A 122 -2.21 -10.22 -24.79
CA SER A 122 -2.31 -10.47 -23.35
C SER A 122 -2.38 -9.17 -22.55
N LEU A 123 -3.06 -9.24 -21.40
CA LEU A 123 -3.22 -8.18 -20.43
C LEU A 123 -2.59 -8.61 -19.09
N THR A 124 -1.76 -7.76 -18.51
CA THR A 124 -1.33 -7.89 -17.11
C THR A 124 -1.53 -6.59 -16.37
N ILE A 125 -1.97 -6.69 -15.12
CA ILE A 125 -2.32 -5.54 -14.28
C ILE A 125 -1.63 -5.68 -12.95
N PHE A 126 -0.96 -4.60 -12.53
CA PHE A 126 -0.31 -4.51 -11.23
C PHE A 126 -0.69 -3.22 -10.50
N ASP A 127 -0.67 -3.26 -9.17
CA ASP A 127 -0.72 -2.06 -8.34
C ASP A 127 0.65 -1.36 -8.23
N LYS A 128 0.73 -0.26 -7.48
CA LYS A 128 1.96 0.51 -7.23
C LYS A 128 3.07 -0.29 -6.54
N ASN A 129 2.71 -1.39 -5.87
CA ASN A 129 3.61 -2.29 -5.16
C ASN A 129 3.98 -3.53 -6.01
N ASN A 130 3.61 -3.56 -7.29
CA ASN A 130 3.78 -4.70 -8.21
C ASN A 130 3.01 -5.97 -7.80
N GLN A 131 1.94 -5.86 -7.01
CA GLN A 131 1.02 -6.97 -6.77
C GLN A 131 0.04 -7.09 -7.93
N SER A 132 -0.25 -8.32 -8.37
CA SER A 132 -1.23 -8.57 -9.42
C SER A 132 -2.63 -8.18 -8.95
N VAL A 133 -3.41 -7.54 -9.83
CA VAL A 133 -4.75 -7.04 -9.53
C VAL A 133 -5.75 -7.72 -10.45
N ALA A 134 -6.86 -8.22 -9.90
CA ALA A 134 -7.92 -8.79 -10.72
C ALA A 134 -8.71 -7.70 -11.45
N ARG A 135 -9.15 -7.99 -12.67
CA ARG A 135 -9.78 -7.00 -13.57
C ARG A 135 -11.10 -6.44 -13.02
N ASN A 136 -11.81 -7.24 -12.22
CA ASN A 136 -13.12 -6.93 -11.64
C ASN A 136 -13.06 -6.24 -10.27
N GLU A 137 -11.86 -5.99 -9.72
CA GLU A 137 -11.70 -5.25 -8.47
C GLU A 137 -11.97 -3.76 -8.67
N ILE A 138 -12.67 -3.14 -7.70
CA ILE A 138 -12.81 -1.68 -7.64
C ILE A 138 -11.44 -1.10 -7.32
N LEU A 139 -11.03 -0.11 -8.11
CA LEU A 139 -9.70 0.49 -7.96
C LEU A 139 -9.63 1.35 -6.69
N ASP A 140 -8.70 1.00 -5.82
CA ASP A 140 -8.35 1.74 -4.62
C ASP A 140 -7.23 2.75 -4.92
N ILE A 141 -7.44 4.00 -4.51
CA ILE A 141 -6.44 5.07 -4.64
C ILE A 141 -5.16 4.79 -3.84
N CYS A 142 -5.26 3.99 -2.77
CA CYS A 142 -4.11 3.62 -1.94
C CYS A 142 -3.18 2.62 -2.61
N LYS A 143 -3.67 1.93 -3.64
CA LYS A 143 -2.91 1.00 -4.49
C LYS A 143 -2.46 1.64 -5.81
N ALA A 144 -2.92 2.85 -6.11
CA ALA A 144 -2.55 3.60 -7.31
C ALA A 144 -1.17 4.30 -7.21
N PRO A 145 -0.51 4.60 -8.34
CA PRO A 145 -0.94 4.30 -9.71
C PRO A 145 -0.82 2.82 -10.05
N TYR A 146 -1.78 2.33 -10.81
CA TYR A 146 -1.76 0.99 -11.37
C TYR A 146 -0.99 0.95 -12.68
N LYS A 147 -0.38 -0.19 -12.96
CA LYS A 147 0.37 -0.49 -14.18
C LYS A 147 -0.41 -1.51 -14.99
N LEU A 148 -1.01 -1.07 -16.09
CA LEU A 148 -1.71 -1.91 -17.06
C LEU A 148 -0.79 -2.15 -18.26
N VAL A 149 -0.45 -3.39 -18.54
CA VAL A 149 0.43 -3.76 -19.66
C VAL A 149 -0.37 -4.57 -20.66
N LEU A 150 -0.45 -4.06 -21.89
CA LEU A 150 -0.92 -4.80 -23.05
C LEU A 150 0.29 -5.25 -23.86
N SER A 151 0.32 -6.51 -24.28
CA SER A 151 1.38 -7.04 -25.12
C SER A 151 0.84 -7.99 -26.17
N SER A 152 1.56 -8.08 -27.27
CA SER A 152 1.31 -9.03 -28.35
C SER A 152 2.53 -9.90 -28.59
N THR A 153 2.31 -11.12 -29.05
CA THR A 153 3.39 -12.01 -29.46
C THR A 153 3.77 -11.77 -30.93
N THR A 154 4.94 -12.26 -31.32
CA THR A 154 5.28 -12.42 -32.74
C THR A 154 4.24 -13.33 -33.40
N GLY A 155 3.95 -13.09 -34.67
CA GLY A 155 3.04 -13.94 -35.43
C GLY A 155 3.23 -13.80 -36.93
N SER A 156 2.41 -14.56 -37.66
CA SER A 156 2.41 -14.58 -39.11
C SER A 156 1.02 -14.81 -39.66
N LEU A 157 0.71 -14.13 -40.76
CA LEU A 157 -0.43 -14.44 -41.63
C LEU A 157 0.01 -15.42 -42.70
N THR A 158 -0.78 -16.46 -42.95
CA THR A 158 -0.48 -17.46 -43.99
C THR A 158 -1.75 -17.81 -44.76
N THR A 159 -1.71 -17.61 -46.07
CA THR A 159 -2.76 -18.02 -47.01
C THR A 159 -2.55 -19.47 -47.47
N LEU A 160 -3.61 -20.09 -47.97
CA LEU A 160 -3.54 -21.44 -48.54
C LEU A 160 -2.76 -21.49 -49.86
N TYR A 161 -2.88 -20.42 -50.66
CA TYR A 161 -2.22 -20.25 -51.95
C TYR A 161 -1.37 -18.97 -51.98
N GLY A 162 -0.70 -18.69 -53.10
CA GLY A 162 0.08 -17.46 -53.28
C GLY A 162 1.59 -17.58 -53.14
N LEU A 163 2.29 -16.63 -53.77
CA LEU A 163 3.75 -16.52 -53.72
C LEU A 163 4.15 -15.04 -53.68
N PRO A 164 4.57 -14.49 -52.51
CA PRO A 164 4.74 -15.18 -51.22
C PRO A 164 3.41 -15.48 -50.50
N LYS A 165 3.27 -16.68 -49.91
CA LYS A 165 2.06 -17.10 -49.18
C LYS A 165 1.92 -16.59 -47.75
N SER A 166 2.92 -15.87 -47.23
CA SER A 166 2.96 -15.52 -45.81
C SER A 166 3.71 -14.22 -45.54
N SER A 167 3.26 -13.50 -44.51
CA SER A 167 3.96 -12.37 -43.92
C SER A 167 4.07 -12.54 -42.40
N SER A 168 5.12 -11.96 -41.81
CA SER A 168 5.32 -11.93 -40.36
C SER A 168 5.10 -10.52 -39.82
N PHE A 169 4.66 -10.42 -38.58
CA PHE A 169 4.57 -9.16 -37.85
C PHE A 169 5.28 -9.25 -36.51
N SER A 170 5.81 -8.11 -36.08
CA SER A 170 6.60 -8.00 -34.86
C SER A 170 5.72 -7.95 -33.60
N PRO A 171 6.20 -8.47 -32.46
CA PRO A 171 5.54 -8.28 -31.17
C PRO A 171 5.65 -6.81 -30.74
N SER A 172 4.74 -6.39 -29.87
CA SER A 172 4.76 -5.08 -29.25
C SER A 172 4.25 -5.13 -27.81
N ASN A 173 4.55 -4.10 -27.03
CA ASN A 173 3.97 -3.89 -25.73
C ASN A 173 3.78 -2.40 -25.43
N VAL A 174 2.82 -2.10 -24.57
CA VAL A 174 2.57 -0.75 -24.06
C VAL A 174 2.18 -0.85 -22.59
N THR A 175 2.63 0.13 -21.81
CA THR A 175 2.26 0.27 -20.40
C THR A 175 1.47 1.55 -20.19
N TYR A 176 0.29 1.42 -19.60
CA TYR A 176 -0.56 2.52 -19.17
C TYR A 176 -0.51 2.64 -17.64
N PHE A 177 -0.24 3.85 -17.15
CA PHE A 177 -0.35 4.15 -15.72
C PHE A 177 -1.72 4.76 -15.44
N ILE A 178 -2.48 4.17 -14.50
CA ILE A 178 -3.90 4.49 -14.27
C ILE A 178 -4.13 4.83 -12.80
N ASN A 179 -4.88 5.91 -12.55
CA ASN A 179 -5.40 6.29 -11.25
C ASN A 179 -6.93 6.27 -11.25
N PRO A 180 -7.59 5.78 -10.19
CA PRO A 180 -9.03 5.99 -10.03
C PRO A 180 -9.35 7.48 -9.81
N ARG A 181 -10.61 7.87 -10.08
CA ARG A 181 -11.10 9.24 -9.81
C ARG A 181 -11.22 9.57 -8.31
N THR A 182 -11.30 8.52 -7.48
CA THR A 182 -11.61 8.58 -6.05
C THR A 182 -10.89 9.70 -5.32
N LYS A 183 -11.63 10.32 -4.37
CA LYS A 183 -11.12 11.38 -3.49
C LYS A 183 -9.87 10.93 -2.75
N ALA A 184 -9.02 11.92 -2.50
CA ALA A 184 -7.82 11.75 -1.71
C ALA A 184 -8.14 11.15 -0.34
N THR A 185 -7.26 10.27 0.16
CA THR A 185 -7.47 9.60 1.43
C THR A 185 -6.16 9.29 2.12
N VAL A 186 -6.24 9.06 3.44
CA VAL A 186 -5.09 8.55 4.21
C VAL A 186 -5.11 7.04 4.16
N CYS A 187 -4.10 6.49 3.50
CA CYS A 187 -3.97 5.06 3.26
C CYS A 187 -3.37 4.34 4.46
N PHE A 188 -2.29 4.90 5.00
CA PHE A 188 -1.57 4.30 6.11
C PHE A 188 -1.11 5.36 7.11
N ALA A 189 -0.99 4.95 8.37
CA ALA A 189 -0.27 5.66 9.40
C ALA A 189 0.99 4.87 9.77
N LYS A 190 2.15 5.45 9.49
CA LYS A 190 3.46 4.82 9.51
C LYS A 190 4.26 5.26 10.74
N PRO A 191 4.29 4.47 11.83
CA PRO A 191 5.30 4.62 12.88
C PRO A 191 6.67 4.13 12.38
N ASN A 192 7.63 4.00 13.28
CA ASN A 192 8.90 3.32 13.02
C ASN A 192 8.66 1.90 12.51
N LEU A 193 9.30 1.54 11.39
CA LEU A 193 9.15 0.23 10.72
C LEU A 193 10.31 -0.74 10.99
N TYR A 194 11.21 -0.45 11.92
CA TYR A 194 12.19 -1.44 12.39
C TYR A 194 11.46 -2.54 13.18
N LEU A 195 11.97 -3.78 13.09
CA LEU A 195 11.37 -4.98 13.71
C LEU A 195 9.84 -5.04 13.51
N ASN A 196 9.42 -5.28 12.27
CA ASN A 196 8.01 -5.24 11.88
C ASN A 196 7.58 -6.34 10.89
N MET A 197 8.47 -7.27 10.60
CA MET A 197 8.25 -8.45 9.76
C MET A 197 8.26 -9.71 10.64
N ASP A 198 7.92 -10.85 10.06
CA ASP A 198 7.98 -12.17 10.71
C ASP A 198 7.24 -12.17 12.07
N ASP A 199 7.96 -12.46 13.17
CA ASP A 199 7.42 -12.55 14.53
C ASP A 199 6.79 -11.24 15.03
N TYR A 200 7.15 -10.11 14.43
CA TYR A 200 6.65 -8.78 14.80
C TYR A 200 5.45 -8.33 13.96
N ALA A 201 5.18 -8.98 12.82
CA ALA A 201 4.21 -8.50 11.84
C ALA A 201 2.76 -8.68 12.32
N GLY A 202 2.00 -7.59 12.37
CA GLY A 202 0.56 -7.63 12.66
C GLY A 202 -0.27 -8.38 11.61
N PRO A 203 -1.57 -8.62 11.85
CA PRO A 203 -2.45 -9.17 10.82
C PRO A 203 -2.57 -8.22 9.63
N ALA A 204 -2.63 -8.77 8.40
CA ALA A 204 -2.66 -7.98 7.16
C ALA A 204 -3.85 -7.01 7.05
N SER A 205 -4.92 -7.22 7.82
CA SER A 205 -6.06 -6.30 7.92
C SER A 205 -5.77 -5.02 8.70
N ILE A 206 -4.68 -4.99 9.48
CA ILE A 206 -4.31 -3.87 10.36
C ILE A 206 -2.89 -3.36 10.06
N TRP A 207 -1.98 -4.23 9.61
CA TRP A 207 -0.57 -3.91 9.41
C TRP A 207 -0.05 -4.30 8.03
N ASP A 208 0.66 -3.39 7.38
CA ASP A 208 1.48 -3.63 6.19
C ASP A 208 2.95 -3.35 6.54
N SER A 209 3.84 -4.32 6.35
CA SER A 209 5.25 -4.21 6.76
C SER A 209 6.06 -3.17 5.98
N ASN A 210 5.57 -2.65 4.86
CA ASN A 210 6.23 -1.58 4.11
C ASN A 210 5.62 -0.19 4.40
N LYS A 211 4.35 -0.16 4.83
CA LYS A 211 3.55 1.06 4.90
C LYS A 211 3.06 1.44 6.29
N GLY A 212 2.96 0.49 7.22
CA GLY A 212 2.51 0.72 8.60
C GLY A 212 1.06 0.29 8.83
N PHE A 213 0.35 0.99 9.73
CA PHE A 213 -1.03 0.67 10.06
C PHE A 213 -1.99 1.11 8.96
N LEU A 214 -2.92 0.23 8.59
CA LEU A 214 -4.05 0.57 7.71
C LEU A 214 -5.02 1.47 8.47
N THR A 215 -5.57 2.49 7.80
CA THR A 215 -6.68 3.28 8.36
C THR A 215 -7.91 2.38 8.54
N GLN A 216 -8.37 2.21 9.78
CA GLN A 216 -9.49 1.32 10.13
C GLN A 216 -10.85 1.99 9.95
N SER A 217 -10.94 3.31 10.14
CA SER A 217 -12.18 4.05 9.97
C SER A 217 -11.95 5.53 9.64
N PHE A 218 -12.81 6.09 8.80
CA PHE A 218 -12.90 7.54 8.56
C PHE A 218 -14.05 8.21 9.34
N LEU A 219 -14.88 7.42 10.02
CA LEU A 219 -15.99 7.92 10.83
C LEU A 219 -15.48 8.45 12.18
N PRO A 220 -15.79 9.71 12.54
CA PRO A 220 -15.32 10.31 13.80
C PRO A 220 -15.67 9.51 15.06
N SER A 221 -16.84 8.86 15.09
CA SER A 221 -17.27 8.01 16.20
C SER A 221 -16.41 6.76 16.41
N SER A 222 -15.58 6.41 15.42
CA SER A 222 -14.76 5.19 15.40
C SER A 222 -13.25 5.48 15.27
N TYR A 223 -12.81 6.73 15.48
CA TYR A 223 -11.39 7.08 15.45
C TYR A 223 -10.56 6.36 16.52
N GLY A 224 -11.16 5.85 17.58
CA GLY A 224 -10.47 4.99 18.56
C GLY A 224 -10.06 3.60 18.07
N LEU A 225 -10.36 3.25 16.80
CA LEU A 225 -9.86 2.07 16.10
C LEU A 225 -8.58 2.34 15.31
N ASN A 226 -8.26 3.60 15.04
CA ASN A 226 -7.07 3.98 14.28
C ASN A 226 -5.86 4.15 15.19
N PHE A 227 -4.67 3.91 14.64
CA PHE A 227 -3.41 4.25 15.29
C PHE A 227 -3.21 5.79 15.33
N PRO A 228 -2.62 6.36 16.37
CA PRO A 228 -2.25 5.73 17.64
C PRO A 228 -3.38 5.80 18.69
N THR A 229 -3.34 4.88 19.66
CA THR A 229 -4.13 4.98 20.90
C THR A 229 -3.29 5.30 22.14
N THR A 230 -1.97 5.25 22.00
CA THR A 230 -0.99 5.63 23.02
C THR A 230 -0.11 6.78 22.52
N GLY A 231 0.47 7.59 23.40
CA GLY A 231 1.37 8.66 22.96
C GLY A 231 2.34 9.14 24.03
N ALA A 232 3.37 9.85 23.61
CA ALA A 232 4.31 10.57 24.46
C ALA A 232 4.84 11.79 23.69
N ASP A 233 5.41 12.77 24.40
CA ASP A 233 6.03 13.93 23.73
C ASP A 233 7.20 13.48 22.87
N GLY A 234 7.26 14.01 21.65
CA GLY A 234 8.36 13.74 20.73
C GLY A 234 8.19 12.47 19.90
N LEU A 235 7.11 11.69 20.09
CA LEU A 235 6.73 10.63 19.16
C LEU A 235 6.13 11.23 17.89
N ASP A 236 6.46 10.62 16.76
CA ASP A 236 5.93 11.01 15.47
C ASP A 236 5.67 9.82 14.55
N PHE A 237 4.76 10.02 13.61
CA PHE A 237 4.43 9.05 12.58
C PHE A 237 4.13 9.77 11.28
N TYR A 238 4.08 9.03 10.17
CA TYR A 238 3.83 9.59 8.85
C TYR A 238 2.51 9.09 8.30
N LEU A 239 1.67 10.00 7.82
CA LEU A 239 0.50 9.64 7.02
C LEU A 239 0.94 9.43 5.57
N ASP A 240 0.59 8.30 4.96
CA ASP A 240 0.68 8.05 3.51
C ASP A 240 -0.65 8.46 2.87
N ILE A 241 -0.61 9.45 1.98
CA ILE A 241 -1.80 10.05 1.38
C ILE A 241 -1.89 9.67 -0.09
N GLY A 242 -2.99 9.01 -0.44
CA GLY A 242 -3.33 8.68 -1.83
C GLY A 242 -4.10 9.81 -2.52
N GLY A 243 -3.88 9.96 -3.83
CA GLY A 243 -4.78 10.70 -4.72
C GLY A 243 -4.67 12.22 -4.76
N ILE A 244 -3.68 12.83 -4.10
CA ILE A 244 -3.52 14.28 -4.13
C ILE A 244 -2.07 14.73 -3.99
N GLY A 245 -1.82 15.98 -4.38
CA GLY A 245 -0.58 16.69 -4.10
C GLY A 245 -0.63 17.40 -2.75
N ARG A 246 0.28 18.36 -2.56
CA ARG A 246 0.46 19.11 -1.31
C ARG A 246 -0.83 19.76 -0.78
N LEU A 247 -1.12 19.47 0.48
CA LEU A 247 -2.22 20.05 1.26
C LEU A 247 -1.69 20.96 2.37
N ASN A 248 -2.56 21.86 2.82
CA ASN A 248 -2.35 22.69 4.00
C ASN A 248 -2.89 21.98 5.24
N TRP A 249 -2.12 22.04 6.33
CA TRP A 249 -2.44 21.41 7.61
C TRP A 249 -2.20 22.40 8.73
N GLU A 250 -3.12 22.47 9.68
CA GLU A 250 -3.02 23.30 10.88
C GLU A 250 -2.82 22.43 12.11
N PRO A 251 -2.00 22.83 13.10
CA PRO A 251 -1.86 22.07 14.34
C PRO A 251 -3.21 21.85 15.05
N VAL A 252 -3.40 20.65 15.61
CA VAL A 252 -4.65 20.27 16.29
C VAL A 252 -4.38 19.99 17.76
N SER A 253 -5.08 20.68 18.65
CA SER A 253 -5.03 20.46 20.09
C SER A 253 -6.43 20.53 20.70
N PRO A 254 -7.17 19.40 20.77
CA PRO A 254 -8.58 19.40 21.15
C PRO A 254 -8.86 19.99 22.54
N ASN A 255 -7.96 19.73 23.51
CA ASN A 255 -8.09 20.21 24.90
C ASN A 255 -6.95 21.16 25.32
N GLY A 256 -6.04 21.54 24.41
CA GLY A 256 -4.93 22.47 24.69
C GLY A 256 -3.71 21.87 25.39
N ASP A 257 -3.75 20.59 25.78
CA ASP A 257 -2.74 19.88 26.56
C ASP A 257 -1.78 19.03 25.71
N ILE A 258 -2.30 18.40 24.66
CA ILE A 258 -1.55 17.66 23.64
C ILE A 258 -1.84 18.28 22.28
N THR A 259 -0.80 18.50 21.49
CA THR A 259 -0.86 19.08 20.13
C THR A 259 -0.28 18.10 19.12
N ALA A 260 -1.03 17.81 18.06
CA ALA A 260 -0.54 17.15 16.86
C ALA A 260 -0.10 18.21 15.83
N ILE A 261 1.16 18.15 15.40
CA ILE A 261 1.75 19.10 14.45
C ILE A 261 2.03 18.35 13.14
N MET A 262 1.41 18.80 12.05
CA MET A 262 1.55 18.19 10.74
C MET A 262 2.58 18.92 9.89
N THR A 263 3.45 18.18 9.23
CA THR A 263 4.46 18.72 8.30
C THR A 263 4.49 17.87 7.03
N PRO A 264 3.92 18.35 5.91
CA PRO A 264 3.95 17.62 4.64
C PRO A 264 5.35 17.62 4.02
N ASN A 265 5.70 16.57 3.29
CA ASN A 265 6.84 16.55 2.39
C ASN A 265 6.56 17.40 1.13
N ASP A 266 7.59 17.57 0.29
CA ASP A 266 7.49 18.41 -0.91
C ASP A 266 6.40 17.98 -1.89
N SER A 267 6.20 16.66 -2.05
CA SER A 267 5.16 16.12 -2.94
C SER A 267 3.76 16.09 -2.32
N GLY A 268 3.63 16.29 -1.00
CA GLY A 268 2.36 16.19 -0.28
C GLY A 268 1.84 14.77 -0.02
N THR A 269 2.57 13.76 -0.50
CA THR A 269 2.19 12.35 -0.39
C THR A 269 2.46 11.75 0.98
N SER A 270 3.32 12.41 1.77
CA SER A 270 3.65 11.99 3.13
C SER A 270 3.57 13.18 4.08
N VAL A 271 2.89 13.01 5.21
CA VAL A 271 2.73 14.05 6.24
C VAL A 271 3.22 13.53 7.58
N ARG A 272 4.29 14.13 8.10
CA ARG A 272 4.76 13.84 9.45
C ARG A 272 3.80 14.43 10.47
N VAL A 273 3.35 13.65 11.43
CA VAL A 273 2.52 14.04 12.57
C VAL A 273 3.37 13.90 13.82
N LEU A 274 3.75 15.03 14.43
CA LEU A 274 4.51 15.08 15.69
C LEU A 274 3.56 15.34 16.85
N LEU A 275 3.63 14.50 17.89
CA LEU A 275 2.91 14.71 19.13
C LEU A 275 3.75 15.55 20.12
N LYS A 276 3.14 16.62 20.62
CA LYS A 276 3.69 17.49 21.68
C LYS A 276 2.74 17.56 22.86
N GLY A 277 3.26 17.46 24.08
CA GLY A 277 2.41 17.43 25.26
C GLY A 277 3.20 17.39 26.57
N PRO A 278 2.58 16.91 27.66
CA PRO A 278 3.25 16.82 28.96
C PRO A 278 4.50 15.94 28.90
N VAL A 279 5.64 16.47 29.35
CA VAL A 279 6.94 15.80 29.27
C VAL A 279 7.82 16.20 30.46
N ALA A 280 8.70 15.28 30.87
CA ALA A 280 9.74 15.59 31.84
C ALA A 280 10.98 16.15 31.14
N LYS A 281 11.53 17.23 31.71
CA LYS A 281 12.75 17.87 31.22
C LYS A 281 14.01 17.19 31.80
N PRO A 282 15.20 17.37 31.19
CA PRO A 282 16.44 16.73 31.66
C PRO A 282 16.73 16.88 33.16
N LEU A 283 16.51 18.07 33.74
CA LEU A 283 16.72 18.30 35.18
C LEU A 283 15.70 17.55 36.07
N GLN A 284 14.51 17.24 35.55
CA GLN A 284 13.48 16.48 36.26
C GLN A 284 13.76 14.97 36.28
N TRP A 285 14.57 14.45 35.35
CA TRP A 285 14.87 13.01 35.27
C TRP A 285 15.67 12.53 36.48
N SER A 286 16.72 13.28 36.85
CA SER A 286 17.70 12.90 37.89
C SER A 286 17.28 13.23 39.33
N THR A 287 16.21 13.99 39.53
CA THR A 287 15.68 14.31 40.87
C THR A 287 14.64 13.28 41.31
N ASP A 288 14.56 13.03 42.62
CA ASP A 288 13.48 12.23 43.22
C ASP A 288 12.21 13.06 43.51
N ASN A 289 12.29 14.39 43.36
CA ASN A 289 11.14 15.30 43.52
C ASN A 289 10.99 16.21 42.28
N PRO A 290 10.53 15.68 41.14
CA PRO A 290 10.42 16.40 39.87
C PRO A 290 9.49 17.62 39.93
N ARG A 291 8.46 17.61 40.80
CA ARG A 291 7.54 18.75 40.96
C ARG A 291 8.24 20.01 41.48
N SER A 292 9.36 19.89 42.19
CA SER A 292 10.12 21.06 42.67
C SER A 292 10.73 21.89 41.53
N LEU A 293 10.89 21.29 40.34
CA LEU A 293 11.46 21.92 39.15
C LEU A 293 10.41 22.32 38.10
N GLY A 294 9.13 22.13 38.41
CA GLY A 294 8.01 22.42 37.52
C GLY A 294 6.97 21.31 37.50
N SER A 295 5.72 21.68 37.24
CA SER A 295 4.63 20.71 37.10
C SER A 295 4.69 20.02 35.74
N ILE A 296 4.39 18.72 35.73
CA ILE A 296 4.06 17.96 34.52
C ILE A 296 2.55 17.71 34.59
N PRO A 297 1.73 18.40 33.79
CA PRO A 297 0.28 18.28 33.90
C PRO A 297 -0.20 16.90 33.42
N ASN A 298 -1.34 16.47 33.94
CA ASN A 298 -2.03 15.30 33.44
C ASN A 298 -2.91 15.74 32.25
N PRO A 299 -2.78 15.10 31.08
CA PRO A 299 -3.64 15.41 29.95
C PRO A 299 -5.07 14.88 30.18
N THR A 300 -6.04 15.45 29.51
CA THR A 300 -7.44 15.03 29.53
C THR A 300 -7.64 13.90 28.52
N LEU A 301 -7.73 12.67 29.00
CA LEU A 301 -7.89 11.46 28.18
C LEU A 301 -9.21 10.72 28.51
N PRO A 302 -9.82 9.99 27.54
CA PRO A 302 -9.37 9.88 26.15
C PRO A 302 -9.59 11.17 25.36
N GLN A 303 -8.71 11.43 24.38
CA GLN A 303 -8.75 12.63 23.54
C GLN A 303 -8.80 12.23 22.07
N THR A 304 -9.78 12.76 21.33
CA THR A 304 -9.98 12.45 19.91
C THR A 304 -9.41 13.58 19.04
N PHE A 305 -8.52 13.23 18.12
CA PHE A 305 -7.91 14.14 17.16
C PHE A 305 -8.56 13.93 15.78
N GLU A 306 -8.83 15.02 15.06
CA GLU A 306 -9.18 15.00 13.64
C GLU A 306 -8.21 15.94 12.91
N LEU A 307 -7.29 15.35 12.15
CA LEU A 307 -6.33 16.05 11.31
C LEU A 307 -6.99 16.30 9.95
N VAL A 308 -7.05 17.55 9.53
CA VAL A 308 -7.75 17.95 8.30
C VAL A 308 -6.76 18.55 7.30
N GLY A 309 -6.61 17.89 6.15
CA GLY A 309 -5.84 18.38 5.02
C GLY A 309 -6.72 19.21 4.11
N ARG A 310 -6.33 20.46 3.86
CA ARG A 310 -7.08 21.42 3.05
C ARG A 310 -6.36 21.74 1.75
N ASN A 311 -7.11 21.91 0.65
CA ASN A 311 -6.55 22.37 -0.62
C ASN A 311 -6.24 23.89 -0.58
N SER A 312 -5.80 24.45 -1.71
CA SER A 312 -5.47 25.87 -1.82
C SER A 312 -6.66 26.82 -1.67
N SER A 313 -7.90 26.35 -1.88
CA SER A 313 -9.12 27.13 -1.62
C SER A 313 -9.62 27.02 -0.18
N GLY A 314 -8.94 26.25 0.69
CA GLY A 314 -9.31 26.05 2.09
C GLY A 314 -10.35 24.95 2.33
N GLU A 315 -10.77 24.24 1.28
CA GLU A 315 -11.71 23.13 1.38
C GLU A 315 -11.04 21.89 2.00
N ALA A 316 -11.73 21.24 2.93
CA ALA A 316 -11.27 19.99 3.53
C ALA A 316 -11.40 18.84 2.52
N VAL A 317 -10.26 18.25 2.14
CA VAL A 317 -10.19 17.19 1.13
C VAL A 317 -9.78 15.84 1.70
N VAL A 318 -9.04 15.83 2.81
CA VAL A 318 -8.58 14.63 3.50
C VAL A 318 -8.78 14.80 5.00
N LYS A 319 -9.20 13.71 5.66
CA LYS A 319 -9.28 13.65 7.12
C LYS A 319 -8.63 12.37 7.63
N TYR A 320 -7.92 12.49 8.73
CA TYR A 320 -7.45 11.35 9.52
C TYR A 320 -7.72 11.63 10.98
N GLY A 321 -8.30 10.67 11.69
CA GLY A 321 -8.51 10.83 13.11
C GLY A 321 -8.13 9.61 13.92
N PHE A 322 -7.73 9.86 15.15
CA PHE A 322 -7.30 8.86 16.12
C PHE A 322 -7.73 9.29 17.52
N GLN A 323 -7.69 8.37 18.49
CA GLN A 323 -8.02 8.68 19.87
C GLN A 323 -6.93 8.20 20.82
N LEU A 324 -6.23 9.14 21.45
CA LEU A 324 -5.29 8.83 22.53
C LEU A 324 -6.08 8.43 23.78
N LYS A 325 -5.75 7.27 24.33
CA LYS A 325 -6.32 6.70 25.55
C LYS A 325 -5.33 6.73 26.70
N GLN A 326 -4.03 6.67 26.40
CA GLN A 326 -2.96 6.71 27.38
C GLN A 326 -1.84 7.65 26.94
N TRP A 327 -1.25 8.36 27.89
CA TRP A 327 -0.09 9.23 27.69
C TRP A 327 1.06 8.81 28.59
N PHE A 328 2.26 8.78 28.02
CA PHE A 328 3.47 8.31 28.69
C PHE A 328 4.46 9.45 28.90
N VAL A 329 5.08 9.47 30.08
CA VAL A 329 6.15 10.40 30.44
C VAL A 329 7.39 9.58 30.76
N ASN A 330 8.41 9.75 29.93
CA ASN A 330 9.69 9.06 30.07
C ASN A 330 10.61 9.79 31.06
N ARG A 331 11.25 9.05 31.97
CA ARG A 331 12.22 9.57 32.96
C ARG A 331 13.65 9.63 32.39
N GLY A 332 13.77 9.92 31.10
CA GLY A 332 15.04 10.06 30.40
C GLY A 332 15.77 8.74 30.14
N ILE A 333 17.07 8.84 29.86
CA ILE A 333 17.91 7.71 29.39
C ILE A 333 18.71 7.03 30.52
N SER A 334 18.60 7.49 31.76
CA SER A 334 19.28 6.90 32.91
C SER A 334 18.50 5.72 33.50
N TYR A 335 19.15 4.97 34.38
CA TYR A 335 18.54 3.84 35.09
C TYR A 335 18.30 4.19 36.55
N TYR A 336 17.17 3.73 37.10
CA TYR A 336 16.72 4.00 38.45
C TYR A 336 16.20 2.72 39.09
N SER A 337 16.14 2.68 40.42
CA SER A 337 15.44 1.60 41.12
C SER A 337 13.93 1.67 40.86
N LEU A 338 13.23 0.55 41.02
CA LEU A 338 11.76 0.51 40.95
C LEU A 338 11.13 1.48 41.96
N SER A 339 11.65 1.51 43.20
CA SER A 339 11.13 2.37 44.27
C SER A 339 11.27 3.87 43.95
N SER A 340 12.42 4.28 43.41
CA SER A 340 12.64 5.67 42.96
C SER A 340 11.70 6.00 41.80
N THR A 341 11.56 5.12 40.80
CA THR A 341 10.64 5.32 39.68
C THR A 341 9.19 5.42 40.13
N SER A 342 8.79 4.59 41.10
CA SER A 342 7.41 4.57 41.62
C SER A 342 7.08 5.85 42.37
N SER A 343 8.00 6.31 43.22
CA SER A 343 7.90 7.61 43.89
C SER A 343 7.84 8.75 42.87
N TRP A 344 8.67 8.70 41.83
CA TRP A 344 8.73 9.72 40.79
C TRP A 344 7.43 9.81 39.98
N CYS A 345 6.87 8.68 39.52
CA CYS A 345 5.58 8.66 38.83
C CYS A 345 4.46 9.21 39.72
N SER A 346 4.40 8.76 40.97
CA SER A 346 3.41 9.24 41.94
C SER A 346 3.56 10.74 42.21
N ASN A 347 4.81 11.22 42.28
CA ASN A 347 5.11 12.64 42.45
C ASN A 347 4.63 13.48 41.28
N ILE A 348 4.53 12.97 40.06
CA ILE A 348 3.97 13.73 38.92
C ILE A 348 2.47 13.50 38.72
N GLY A 349 1.86 12.56 39.44
CA GLY A 349 0.42 12.23 39.31
C GLY A 349 0.14 11.17 38.25
N TYR A 350 1.13 10.35 37.93
CA TYR A 350 1.09 9.22 37.00
C TYR A 350 1.35 7.92 37.79
N ARG A 351 1.20 6.76 37.14
CA ARG A 351 1.57 5.45 37.70
C ARG A 351 2.69 4.80 36.91
N ILE A 352 3.34 3.80 37.52
CA ILE A 352 4.18 2.87 36.77
C ILE A 352 3.28 2.04 35.83
N PRO A 353 3.71 1.77 34.58
CA PRO A 353 2.96 0.92 33.67
C PRO A 353 2.88 -0.53 34.15
N ASN A 354 1.83 -1.23 33.76
CA ASN A 354 1.80 -2.68 33.75
C ASN A 354 2.43 -3.18 32.44
N VAL A 355 2.78 -4.46 32.35
CA VAL A 355 3.28 -5.09 31.12
C VAL A 355 2.33 -4.82 29.94
N LYS A 356 1.02 -4.99 30.16
CA LYS A 356 -0.02 -4.72 29.14
C LYS A 356 -0.14 -3.26 28.67
N ASP A 357 0.39 -2.29 29.42
CA ASP A 357 0.41 -0.90 28.95
C ASP A 357 1.52 -0.69 27.90
N LEU A 358 2.51 -1.60 27.84
CA LEU A 358 3.69 -1.47 27.00
C LEU A 358 3.71 -2.45 25.83
N THR A 359 3.30 -3.70 26.03
CA THR A 359 3.46 -4.76 25.03
C THR A 359 2.32 -5.78 25.03
N ASN A 360 2.04 -6.36 23.87
CA ASN A 360 1.21 -7.55 23.71
C ASN A 360 2.01 -8.85 23.64
N ALA A 361 3.32 -8.81 23.87
CA ALA A 361 4.16 -9.99 24.01
C ALA A 361 3.55 -10.98 25.01
N SER A 362 3.75 -12.28 24.77
CA SER A 362 3.39 -13.31 25.73
C SER A 362 4.61 -14.15 26.06
N CYS A 363 4.67 -14.66 27.30
CA CYS A 363 5.75 -15.54 27.71
C CYS A 363 5.57 -16.95 27.12
N GLN A 364 5.62 -17.05 25.79
CA GLN A 364 5.43 -18.26 24.99
C GLN A 364 6.33 -18.20 23.76
N GLY A 365 6.52 -19.34 23.09
CA GLY A 365 7.17 -19.37 21.79
C GLY A 365 8.62 -18.88 21.81
N VAL A 366 8.99 -18.18 20.73
CA VAL A 366 10.36 -17.67 20.53
C VAL A 366 10.69 -16.65 21.63
N ASN A 367 11.94 -16.72 22.11
CA ASN A 367 12.53 -15.83 23.12
C ASN A 367 11.92 -15.91 24.53
N SER A 368 10.91 -16.77 24.75
CA SER A 368 10.37 -17.01 26.09
C SER A 368 11.39 -17.63 27.03
N SER A 369 11.31 -17.25 28.31
CA SER A 369 12.19 -17.74 29.37
C SER A 369 11.49 -17.78 30.72
N PRO A 370 12.05 -18.45 31.75
CA PRO A 370 11.48 -18.39 33.11
C PRO A 370 11.37 -16.98 33.68
N LEU A 371 12.08 -15.99 33.11
CA LEU A 371 12.05 -14.61 33.57
C LEU A 371 10.78 -13.85 33.16
N CYS A 372 10.00 -14.37 32.21
CA CYS A 372 8.71 -13.81 31.81
C CYS A 372 7.51 -14.61 32.36
N GLU A 373 7.74 -15.70 33.09
CA GLU A 373 6.69 -16.67 33.45
C GLU A 373 5.60 -16.00 34.31
N GLY A 374 4.36 -16.10 33.84
CA GLY A 374 3.18 -15.50 34.48
C GLY A 374 2.98 -14.00 34.22
N SER A 375 3.81 -13.38 33.38
CA SER A 375 3.54 -12.06 32.83
C SER A 375 2.26 -12.04 31.98
N VAL A 376 1.55 -10.90 32.00
CA VAL A 376 0.31 -10.71 31.24
C VAL A 376 0.44 -9.46 30.38
N GLY A 377 0.70 -9.69 29.09
CA GLY A 377 0.70 -8.65 28.07
C GLY A 377 -0.71 -8.18 27.67
N ALA A 378 -0.75 -7.19 26.78
CA ALA A 378 -1.98 -6.70 26.17
C ALA A 378 -2.63 -7.76 25.25
N THR A 379 -3.87 -7.49 24.86
CA THR A 379 -4.61 -8.35 23.92
C THR A 379 -4.81 -7.65 22.58
N PRO A 380 -4.83 -8.40 21.45
CA PRO A 380 -4.56 -9.84 21.37
C PRO A 380 -3.08 -10.14 21.60
N SER A 381 -2.83 -11.26 22.27
CA SER A 381 -1.47 -11.67 22.64
C SER A 381 -0.68 -12.10 21.41
N SER A 382 0.59 -11.70 21.38
CA SER A 382 1.61 -12.21 20.46
C SER A 382 1.85 -13.70 20.73
N PRO A 383 2.11 -14.53 19.71
CA PRO A 383 2.48 -15.93 19.92
C PRO A 383 3.86 -16.12 20.57
N ASN A 384 4.68 -15.06 20.60
CA ASN A 384 6.05 -15.06 21.07
C ASN A 384 6.28 -14.00 22.16
N ASP A 385 7.45 -14.03 22.79
CA ASP A 385 7.91 -12.99 23.73
C ASP A 385 8.54 -11.79 23.01
N PHE A 386 7.79 -11.27 22.06
CA PHE A 386 8.04 -10.05 21.30
C PHE A 386 6.70 -9.37 21.04
N TYR A 387 6.69 -8.03 20.91
CA TYR A 387 5.49 -7.37 20.45
C TYR A 387 5.12 -7.87 19.05
N ARG A 388 3.83 -7.87 18.76
CA ARG A 388 3.30 -8.06 17.41
C ARG A 388 2.43 -6.86 17.07
N ARG A 389 2.75 -6.14 15.98
CA ARG A 389 2.13 -4.85 15.62
C ARG A 389 0.61 -4.93 15.70
N HIS A 390 0.04 -4.12 16.60
CA HIS A 390 -1.39 -4.11 16.85
C HIS A 390 -1.81 -2.75 17.42
N ILE A 391 -3.01 -2.29 17.05
CA ILE A 391 -3.60 -1.05 17.57
C ILE A 391 -4.29 -1.35 18.90
N GLY A 392 -4.08 -0.52 19.91
CA GLY A 392 -4.70 -0.66 21.23
C GLY A 392 -4.04 -1.69 22.15
N ALA A 393 -2.82 -2.15 21.83
CA ALA A 393 -2.18 -3.26 22.52
C ALA A 393 -0.84 -2.89 23.20
N GLY A 394 -0.74 -1.63 23.67
CA GLY A 394 0.41 -1.12 24.41
C GLY A 394 1.35 -0.24 23.59
N LEU A 395 2.13 0.60 24.29
CA LEU A 395 2.96 1.64 23.69
C LEU A 395 3.97 1.08 22.67
N PHE A 396 4.79 0.10 23.05
CA PHE A 396 5.83 -0.43 22.17
C PHE A 396 5.23 -1.29 21.05
N THR A 397 4.07 -1.90 21.26
CA THR A 397 3.35 -2.64 20.23
C THR A 397 2.82 -1.73 19.11
N GLU A 398 2.33 -0.54 19.47
CA GLU A 398 1.91 0.46 18.50
C GLU A 398 3.11 1.14 17.83
N TRP A 399 4.04 1.66 18.63
CA TRP A 399 5.08 2.56 18.13
C TRP A 399 6.35 1.85 17.66
N GLY A 400 6.61 0.62 18.11
CA GLY A 400 7.77 -0.19 17.72
C GLY A 400 9.06 0.21 18.41
N TYR A 401 10.16 0.11 17.67
CA TYR A 401 11.51 0.40 18.15
C TYR A 401 11.66 1.87 18.58
N MET A 402 11.64 2.11 19.89
CA MET A 402 11.45 3.46 20.43
C MET A 402 12.68 4.36 20.35
N TYR A 403 13.89 3.77 20.27
CA TYR A 403 15.15 4.52 20.31
C TYR A 403 15.32 5.48 19.12
N ASP A 404 14.68 5.19 17.99
CA ASP A 404 14.74 6.03 16.79
C ASP A 404 13.89 7.31 16.92
N TYR A 405 12.96 7.36 17.89
CA TYR A 405 12.26 8.60 18.24
C TYR A 405 13.15 9.48 19.12
N THR A 406 14.19 10.07 18.52
CA THR A 406 15.19 10.88 19.21
C THR A 406 14.60 12.02 20.06
N GLY A 407 13.44 12.56 19.66
CA GLY A 407 12.73 13.59 20.41
C GLY A 407 12.06 13.11 21.71
N ALA A 408 11.80 11.80 21.83
CA ALA A 408 11.10 11.20 22.97
C ALA A 408 12.05 10.59 24.01
N ASN A 409 13.36 10.54 23.72
CA ASN A 409 14.45 10.17 24.63
C ASN A 409 14.35 8.75 25.22
N PHE A 410 13.75 7.80 24.52
CA PHE A 410 13.71 6.40 24.97
C PHE A 410 15.09 5.76 24.86
N ASN A 411 15.52 5.04 25.90
CA ASN A 411 16.74 4.25 25.89
C ASN A 411 16.60 3.00 24.97
N ALA A 412 17.69 2.56 24.32
CA ALA A 412 17.81 1.29 23.61
C ALA A 412 18.20 0.18 24.59
N SER A 413 17.22 -0.53 25.12
CA SER A 413 17.44 -1.54 26.15
C SER A 413 17.65 -2.95 25.57
N GLY A 414 18.78 -3.18 24.89
CA GLY A 414 19.14 -4.49 24.32
C GLY A 414 19.88 -5.44 25.28
N ALA A 415 20.20 -5.02 26.50
CA ALA A 415 20.91 -5.84 27.47
C ALA A 415 19.93 -6.48 28.50
N PRO A 416 20.16 -7.74 28.93
CA PRO A 416 19.41 -8.35 30.02
C PRO A 416 19.44 -7.44 31.26
N GLY A 417 18.27 -7.01 31.75
CA GLY A 417 18.12 -6.11 32.90
C GLY A 417 17.98 -4.61 32.58
N ALA A 418 18.01 -4.19 31.31
CA ALA A 418 17.94 -2.76 30.93
C ALA A 418 16.52 -2.25 30.56
N GLY A 419 15.48 -3.07 30.68
CA GLY A 419 14.12 -2.73 30.23
C GLY A 419 13.42 -1.65 31.07
N TYR A 420 12.26 -1.22 30.60
CA TYR A 420 11.39 -0.29 31.32
C TYR A 420 10.65 -0.99 32.44
N TRP A 421 10.68 -0.38 33.63
CA TRP A 421 9.99 -0.90 34.80
C TRP A 421 8.50 -1.08 34.54
N THR A 422 7.97 -2.22 34.99
CA THR A 422 6.54 -2.41 35.21
C THR A 422 6.27 -2.64 36.69
N ILE A 423 5.00 -2.53 37.08
CA ILE A 423 4.57 -2.82 38.47
C ILE A 423 4.28 -4.31 38.69
N ASP A 424 4.18 -5.09 37.61
CA ASP A 424 3.88 -6.52 37.68
C ASP A 424 5.08 -7.30 38.24
N THR A 425 4.81 -8.21 39.18
CA THR A 425 5.84 -9.01 39.84
C THR A 425 5.41 -10.47 39.98
N MET A 426 6.38 -11.38 39.92
CA MET A 426 6.15 -12.81 40.14
C MET A 426 7.38 -13.45 40.78
N HIS A 427 7.17 -14.24 41.84
CA HIS A 427 8.23 -14.99 42.54
C HIS A 427 9.48 -14.16 42.92
N GLY A 428 9.31 -12.89 43.31
CA GLY A 428 10.40 -11.98 43.69
C GLY A 428 11.15 -11.32 42.52
N ILE A 429 10.68 -11.54 41.30
CA ILE A 429 11.12 -10.87 40.07
C ILE A 429 10.10 -9.78 39.72
N VAL A 430 10.60 -8.64 39.25
CA VAL A 430 9.80 -7.57 38.66
C VAL A 430 9.92 -7.65 37.15
N PHE A 431 8.80 -7.60 36.45
CA PHE A 431 8.84 -7.62 34.99
C PHE A 431 9.31 -6.28 34.44
N VAL A 432 10.13 -6.36 33.41
CA VAL A 432 10.59 -5.21 32.63
C VAL A 432 10.28 -5.45 31.16
N VAL A 433 10.03 -4.38 30.40
CA VAL A 433 9.72 -4.51 28.97
C VAL A 433 10.76 -3.77 28.13
N GLY A 434 11.32 -4.46 27.13
CA GLY A 434 12.25 -3.89 26.16
C GLY A 434 11.55 -2.90 25.23
N SER A 435 12.12 -1.70 25.08
CA SER A 435 11.62 -0.65 24.20
C SER A 435 11.98 -0.84 22.71
N ASN A 436 12.82 -1.85 22.42
CA ASN A 436 13.27 -2.20 21.09
C ASN A 436 12.28 -3.16 20.39
N ASP A 437 11.86 -4.21 21.09
CA ASP A 437 11.16 -5.37 20.53
C ASP A 437 9.95 -5.80 21.36
N GLY A 438 9.68 -5.11 22.49
CA GLY A 438 8.57 -5.42 23.37
C GLY A 438 8.72 -6.72 24.17
N HIS A 439 9.91 -7.32 24.21
CA HIS A 439 10.21 -8.51 25.00
C HIS A 439 10.00 -8.27 26.49
N ILE A 440 9.45 -9.26 27.18
CA ILE A 440 9.22 -9.24 28.62
C ILE A 440 10.40 -9.93 29.32
N GLY A 441 11.19 -9.16 30.04
CA GLY A 441 12.25 -9.68 30.89
C GLY A 441 11.87 -9.69 32.37
N GLY A 442 12.75 -10.29 33.17
CA GLY A 442 12.72 -10.22 34.63
C GLY A 442 13.93 -9.48 35.16
N ASN A 443 13.72 -8.66 36.20
CA ASN A 443 14.79 -7.99 36.93
C ASN A 443 14.61 -8.19 38.44
N SER A 444 15.70 -8.05 39.20
CA SER A 444 15.63 -8.10 40.66
C SER A 444 14.98 -6.84 41.22
N LEU A 445 14.32 -6.96 42.38
CA LEU A 445 13.73 -5.82 43.10
C LEU A 445 14.75 -4.73 43.45
N ASP A 446 16.00 -5.13 43.70
CA ASP A 446 17.13 -4.23 43.98
C ASP A 446 17.88 -3.77 42.72
N GLY A 447 17.42 -4.20 41.55
CA GLY A 447 18.00 -3.85 40.25
C GLY A 447 17.74 -2.40 39.85
N ILE A 448 18.36 -2.02 38.74
CA ILE A 448 18.12 -0.73 38.07
C ILE A 448 17.50 -0.98 36.69
N GLY A 449 16.64 -0.07 36.25
CA GLY A 449 15.91 -0.16 34.98
C GLY A 449 15.45 1.22 34.51
N SER A 450 14.95 1.29 33.29
CA SER A 450 14.47 2.56 32.72
C SER A 450 13.13 2.98 33.34
N GLY A 451 12.99 4.27 33.63
CA GLY A 451 11.78 4.82 34.25
C GLY A 451 10.79 5.33 33.22
N LEU A 452 9.54 4.87 33.31
CA LEU A 452 8.44 5.35 32.48
C LEU A 452 7.17 5.41 33.32
N CYS A 453 6.37 6.45 33.11
CA CYS A 453 5.10 6.63 33.78
C CYS A 453 3.98 6.74 32.76
N VAL A 454 2.79 6.28 33.12
CA VAL A 454 1.60 6.30 32.26
C VAL A 454 0.43 6.96 32.98
N TYR A 455 -0.41 7.65 32.20
CA TYR A 455 -1.67 8.23 32.64
C TYR A 455 -2.79 7.97 31.61
N PRO A 456 -4.03 7.70 32.05
CA PRO A 456 -4.37 7.25 33.41
C PRO A 456 -3.76 5.88 33.75
#